data_AF-A0A286XUZ9-F1
#
_entry.id   AF-A0A286XUZ9-F1
#
_cell.length_a   1.000
_cell.length_b   1.000
_cell.length_c   1.000
_cell.angle_alpha   90.00
_cell.angle_beta   90.00
_cell.angle_gamma   90.00
#
_symmetry.space_group_name_H-M   'P 1'
#
loop_
_entity.id
_entity.type
_entity.pdbx_description
1 polymer ?
#
loop_
_entity_poly.entity_id
_entity_poly.type
_entity_poly.pdbx_seq_one_letter_code
_entity_poly.pdbx_strand_id
1 'polypeptide(L)'
;WMSQTLPSLVGLNTTKLSAASGGTLDRSTGVLPTNPEESWQVYSSAQDSEGRCICTVVAPQQTMCSRDARTKQLRQLLEKVQNMSQSIEVLDRRTQRDLQYVEKMENQMRGLESRFKQVEESHKQHLARQFKAIKAKMDELRPLIPVLEEYKADAKLVLQFKEEVQNLTSVLNELQEEIGAYDYDELQSRVSNLEERLRACMQKLACGKLTGISDPVTIKTSGSRFGSWMTDPLAPEGDNRVWYMDGYHNNRFVREYKSMADFMNTDNFTSHRLPHPWSGTGQVVYNGSIYFNKFQSHIIIRFDLRTEAILKTRSLDYAGYNNMYHYAWGGHSDIDLMVDENGLWAVYATNQNAGNIVISKLDPVSLQILQTWNTSYPKRSAGEAFIICGTLYVTNGYSGGTKVHYAYQTNASTYEYIDIPFQNKYSHISMLDYNPKDRALYAWNNGHQTLYNVTLFHVIRSDEL
;
A
#
# COMPACT_ATOMS: atom_id res chain seq x y z
N TRP A 1 -21.81 -20.65 5.08
CA TRP A 1 -23.22 -20.25 4.90
C TRP A 1 -23.59 -19.43 6.13
N MET A 2 -23.70 -18.09 6.15
CA MET A 2 -23.92 -17.04 5.15
C MET A 2 -22.88 -15.92 5.43
N SER A 3 -21.97 -15.56 4.52
CA SER A 3 -22.09 -14.42 3.58
C SER A 3 -23.22 -13.43 3.88
N GLN A 4 -22.90 -12.31 4.53
CA GLN A 4 -23.60 -11.02 4.37
C GLN A 4 -22.60 -9.87 4.47
N THR A 5 -22.26 -9.35 3.28
CA THR A 5 -22.15 -7.92 2.92
C THR A 5 -21.64 -6.91 3.97
N LEU A 6 -20.36 -6.57 3.85
CA LEU A 6 -19.88 -5.19 4.01
C LEU A 6 -19.27 -4.71 2.69
N PRO A 7 -20.13 -4.37 1.71
CA PRO A 7 -19.88 -3.21 0.87
C PRO A 7 -21.15 -2.36 0.76
N SER A 8 -21.36 -1.45 1.72
CA SER A 8 -22.37 -0.38 1.59
C SER A 8 -21.99 0.93 2.31
N LEU A 9 -20.74 1.10 2.72
CA LEU A 9 -20.26 2.29 3.45
C LEU A 9 -19.35 3.19 2.62
N VAL A 10 -19.21 2.94 1.31
CA VAL A 10 -18.48 3.80 0.38
C VAL A 10 -19.41 4.07 -0.80
N GLY A 11 -20.15 5.17 -0.75
CA GLY A 11 -21.18 5.57 -1.72
C GLY A 11 -20.62 5.82 -3.12
N LEU A 12 -20.26 4.76 -3.84
CA LEU A 12 -19.85 4.77 -5.23
C LEU A 12 -20.80 3.87 -6.02
N ASN A 13 -22.03 4.34 -6.24
CA ASN A 13 -22.85 3.91 -7.37
C ASN A 13 -24.11 4.76 -7.50
N THR A 14 -24.07 5.77 -8.39
CA THR A 14 -25.19 6.13 -9.28
C THR A 14 -24.71 7.20 -10.26
N THR A 15 -24.53 6.84 -11.55
CA THR A 15 -25.24 7.51 -12.66
C THR A 15 -25.08 6.74 -13.97
N LYS A 16 -26.22 6.37 -14.56
CA LYS A 16 -26.35 5.88 -15.94
C LYS A 16 -26.34 7.04 -16.94
N LEU A 17 -25.74 6.75 -18.09
CA LEU A 17 -25.71 7.41 -19.41
C LEU A 17 -26.82 8.41 -19.78
N SER A 18 -26.43 9.47 -20.47
CA SER A 18 -27.18 9.99 -21.64
C SER A 18 -26.20 10.46 -22.73
N ALA A 19 -26.57 10.18 -23.98
CA ALA A 19 -25.81 10.48 -25.19
C ALA A 19 -26.21 11.83 -25.79
N ALA A 20 -25.27 12.56 -26.38
CA ALA A 20 -25.56 13.58 -27.39
C ALA A 20 -24.38 13.75 -28.37
N SER A 21 -24.73 13.88 -29.63
CA SER A 21 -23.91 13.86 -30.85
C SER A 21 -23.57 15.26 -31.37
N GLY A 22 -22.38 15.38 -31.99
CA GLY A 22 -22.15 16.09 -33.26
C GLY A 22 -21.99 17.62 -33.27
N GLY A 23 -20.85 18.11 -33.75
CA GLY A 23 -20.65 19.51 -34.16
C GLY A 23 -19.20 19.81 -34.56
N THR A 24 -19.02 20.32 -35.77
CA THR A 24 -17.78 20.46 -36.58
C THR A 24 -16.87 21.65 -36.24
N LEU A 25 -15.63 21.55 -36.73
CA LEU A 25 -14.52 22.54 -36.68
C LEU A 25 -14.89 23.95 -37.16
N ASP A 26 -14.24 24.96 -36.58
CA ASP A 26 -13.67 26.05 -37.38
C ASP A 26 -12.39 26.67 -36.79
N ARG A 27 -11.53 27.16 -37.68
CA ARG A 27 -10.12 27.51 -37.45
C ARG A 27 -9.93 29.03 -37.50
N SER A 28 -9.41 29.65 -36.44
CA SER A 28 -8.69 30.93 -36.54
C SER A 28 -7.62 31.09 -35.47
N THR A 29 -6.44 31.45 -35.94
CA THR A 29 -5.21 31.78 -35.23
C THR A 29 -5.33 33.11 -34.49
N GLY A 30 -5.03 33.10 -33.19
CA GLY A 30 -4.81 34.30 -32.37
C GLY A 30 -4.28 33.87 -31.01
N VAL A 31 -3.16 34.45 -30.58
CA VAL A 31 -2.50 34.16 -29.31
C VAL A 31 -3.48 34.43 -28.16
N LEU A 32 -3.99 33.37 -27.53
CA LEU A 32 -4.85 33.43 -26.35
C LEU A 32 -4.01 33.69 -25.10
N PRO A 33 -4.30 34.72 -24.29
CA PRO A 33 -3.98 34.67 -22.89
C PRO A 33 -4.84 33.60 -22.22
N THR A 34 -4.22 32.95 -21.23
CA THR A 34 -4.80 32.04 -20.25
C THR A 34 -6.21 32.42 -19.78
N ASN A 35 -7.07 31.40 -19.76
CA ASN A 35 -8.31 31.25 -19.00
C ASN A 35 -9.07 32.55 -18.60
N PRO A 36 -10.23 32.86 -19.21
CA PRO A 36 -10.99 34.09 -18.93
C PRO A 36 -11.57 34.18 -17.51
N GLU A 37 -11.48 33.13 -16.71
CA GLU A 37 -11.99 33.11 -15.32
C GLU A 37 -10.97 33.57 -14.25
N GLU A 38 -9.69 33.73 -14.59
CA GLU A 38 -8.61 33.90 -13.59
C GLU A 38 -7.79 35.19 -13.72
N SER A 39 -8.02 36.02 -14.76
CA SER A 39 -7.24 37.24 -14.99
C SER A 39 -8.12 38.49 -15.11
N TRP A 40 -7.62 39.62 -14.59
CA TRP A 40 -8.25 40.93 -14.74
C TRP A 40 -8.25 41.33 -16.21
N GLN A 41 -9.42 41.55 -16.80
CA GLN A 41 -9.54 41.96 -18.19
C GLN A 41 -9.80 43.46 -18.29
N VAL A 42 -8.91 44.16 -19.00
CA VAL A 42 -9.07 45.59 -19.33
C VAL A 42 -9.89 45.67 -20.62
N TYR A 43 -11.12 46.18 -20.53
CA TYR A 43 -12.04 46.18 -21.68
C TYR A 43 -11.93 47.46 -22.52
N SER A 44 -11.56 48.59 -21.92
CA SER A 44 -11.24 49.82 -22.64
C SER A 44 -10.42 50.78 -21.79
N SER A 45 -9.62 51.61 -22.47
CA SER A 45 -9.05 52.84 -21.92
C SER A 45 -9.66 54.03 -22.68
N ALA A 46 -10.30 54.94 -21.96
CA ALA A 46 -10.84 56.18 -22.52
C ALA A 46 -10.23 57.37 -21.76
N GLN A 47 -10.03 58.49 -22.43
CA GLN A 47 -9.43 59.68 -21.82
C GLN A 47 -10.53 60.64 -21.36
N ASP A 48 -10.47 61.12 -20.12
CA ASP A 48 -11.43 62.11 -19.62
C ASP A 48 -11.18 63.49 -20.24
N SER A 49 -12.12 64.42 -20.01
CA SER A 49 -12.03 65.80 -20.53
C SER A 49 -10.84 66.60 -20.00
N GLU A 50 -10.08 66.07 -19.04
CA GLU A 50 -8.86 66.66 -18.48
C GLU A 50 -7.59 65.92 -18.94
N GLY A 51 -7.69 64.96 -19.86
CA GLY A 51 -6.56 64.23 -20.44
C GLY A 51 -6.06 63.04 -19.62
N ARG A 52 -6.79 62.58 -18.60
CA ARG A 52 -6.41 61.40 -17.81
C ARG A 52 -6.99 60.12 -18.40
N CYS A 53 -6.18 59.06 -18.48
CA CYS A 53 -6.64 57.74 -18.93
C CYS A 53 -7.48 57.06 -17.84
N ILE A 54 -8.73 56.76 -18.18
CA ILE A 54 -9.66 55.94 -17.39
C ILE A 54 -9.68 54.53 -17.99
N CYS A 55 -9.24 53.55 -17.22
CA CYS A 55 -9.30 52.14 -17.59
C CYS A 55 -10.50 51.47 -16.93
N THR A 56 -11.36 50.84 -17.72
CA THR A 56 -12.46 50.01 -17.20
C THR A 56 -11.99 48.58 -17.11
N VAL A 57 -11.89 48.05 -15.89
CA VAL A 57 -11.49 46.67 -15.62
C VAL A 57 -12.69 45.85 -15.16
N VAL A 58 -12.81 44.64 -15.68
CA VAL A 58 -13.77 43.64 -15.17
C VAL A 58 -13.01 42.77 -14.19
N ALA A 59 -13.38 42.85 -12.92
CA ALA A 59 -12.89 41.91 -11.91
C ALA A 59 -13.39 40.50 -12.26
N PRO A 60 -12.54 39.46 -12.18
CA PRO A 60 -13.00 38.09 -12.36
C PRO A 60 -14.15 37.80 -11.40
N GLN A 61 -15.19 37.12 -11.87
CA GLN A 61 -16.31 36.77 -11.01
C GLN A 61 -15.78 35.94 -9.84
N GLN A 62 -15.82 36.49 -8.62
CA GLN A 62 -15.72 35.66 -7.43
C GLN A 62 -16.96 34.78 -7.43
N THR A 63 -16.84 33.60 -8.02
CA THR A 63 -17.91 32.63 -8.07
C THR A 63 -18.27 32.31 -6.62
N MET A 64 -19.45 32.76 -6.19
CA MET A 64 -20.07 32.36 -4.92
C MET A 64 -20.19 30.83 -4.80
N CYS A 65 -20.00 30.09 -5.91
CA CYS A 65 -19.92 28.63 -5.98
C CYS A 65 -18.56 28.03 -5.58
N SER A 66 -17.42 28.75 -5.63
CA SER A 66 -16.12 28.17 -5.23
C SER A 66 -16.01 27.99 -3.72
N ARG A 67 -16.59 28.90 -2.92
CA ARG A 67 -16.74 28.71 -1.47
C ARG A 67 -17.57 27.48 -1.16
N ASP A 68 -18.62 27.20 -1.93
CA ASP A 68 -19.50 26.06 -1.70
C ASP A 68 -18.81 24.72 -2.03
N ALA A 69 -18.05 24.66 -3.13
CA ALA A 69 -17.22 23.50 -3.47
C ALA A 69 -16.11 23.24 -2.42
N ARG A 70 -15.38 24.28 -1.99
CA ARG A 70 -14.36 24.20 -0.92
C ARG A 70 -14.97 23.70 0.39
N THR A 71 -16.11 24.26 0.77
CA THR A 71 -16.82 23.89 2.00
C THR A 71 -17.34 22.45 1.93
N LYS A 72 -17.82 22.01 0.75
CA LYS A 72 -18.30 20.64 0.54
C LYS A 72 -17.18 19.61 0.67
N GLN A 73 -16.01 19.87 0.10
CA GLN A 73 -14.86 18.97 0.20
C GLN A 73 -14.37 18.86 1.65
N LEU A 74 -14.27 19.98 2.37
CA LEU A 74 -13.91 19.99 3.79
C LEU A 74 -14.94 19.26 4.66
N ARG A 75 -16.25 19.43 4.39
CA ARG A 75 -17.33 18.69 5.06
C ARG A 75 -17.22 17.18 4.83
N GLN A 76 -16.90 16.74 3.62
CA GLN A 76 -16.69 15.32 3.34
C GLN A 76 -15.49 14.76 4.10
N LEU A 77 -14.41 15.53 4.26
CA LEU A 77 -13.28 15.16 5.11
C LEU A 77 -13.68 15.06 6.59
N LEU A 78 -14.45 16.03 7.11
CA LEU A 78 -14.96 15.99 8.48
C LEU A 78 -15.80 14.74 8.73
N GLU A 79 -16.69 14.38 7.81
CA GLU A 79 -17.49 13.15 7.90
C GLU A 79 -16.61 11.90 7.89
N LYS A 80 -15.60 11.83 7.02
CA LYS A 80 -14.65 10.69 6.97
C LYS A 80 -13.85 10.57 8.26
N VAL A 81 -13.35 11.68 8.80
CA VAL A 81 -12.61 11.71 10.09
C VAL A 81 -13.51 11.29 11.24
N GLN A 82 -14.77 11.74 11.27
CA GLN A 82 -15.73 11.36 12.29
C GLN A 82 -16.06 9.86 12.24
N ASN A 83 -16.28 9.28 11.06
CA ASN A 83 -16.49 7.83 10.89
C ASN A 83 -15.28 7.02 11.36
N MET A 84 -14.06 7.49 11.07
CA MET A 84 -12.84 6.86 11.52
C MET A 84 -12.67 6.96 13.04
N SER A 85 -12.98 8.12 13.63
CA SER A 85 -12.95 8.32 15.10
C SER A 85 -13.86 7.32 15.80
N GLN A 86 -15.09 7.12 15.30
CA GLN A 86 -16.01 6.10 15.82
C GLN A 86 -15.46 4.68 15.68
N SER A 87 -14.86 4.36 14.53
CA SER A 87 -14.27 3.04 14.27
C SER A 87 -13.11 2.74 15.23
N ILE A 88 -12.27 3.74 15.51
CA ILE A 88 -11.17 3.63 16.47
C ILE A 88 -11.69 3.52 17.90
N GLU A 89 -12.76 4.23 18.28
CA GLU A 89 -13.35 4.06 19.61
C GLU A 89 -13.91 2.65 19.84
N VAL A 90 -14.57 2.08 18.83
CA VAL A 90 -15.04 0.69 18.89
C VAL A 90 -13.85 -0.27 19.03
N LEU A 91 -12.78 -0.04 18.28
CA LEU A 91 -11.55 -0.82 18.36
C LEU A 91 -10.86 -0.67 19.73
N ASP A 92 -10.69 0.55 20.24
CA ASP A 92 -10.10 0.86 21.55
C ASP A 92 -10.85 0.17 22.69
N ARG A 93 -12.20 0.27 22.72
CA ARG A 93 -13.01 -0.41 23.73
C ARG A 93 -12.87 -1.93 23.69
N ARG A 94 -12.71 -2.50 22.49
CA ARG A 94 -12.52 -3.93 22.31
C ARG A 94 -11.12 -4.35 22.75
N THR A 95 -10.10 -3.66 22.27
CA THR A 95 -8.71 -3.94 22.61
C THR A 95 -8.48 -3.81 24.10
N GLN A 96 -9.03 -2.79 24.77
CA GLN A 96 -8.96 -2.66 26.23
C GLN A 96 -9.61 -3.84 26.97
N ARG A 97 -10.77 -4.31 26.48
CA ARG A 97 -11.45 -5.47 27.05
C ARG A 97 -10.58 -6.72 26.93
N ASP A 98 -10.06 -6.99 25.73
CA ASP A 98 -9.24 -8.17 25.46
C ASP A 98 -7.89 -8.09 26.21
N LEU A 99 -7.29 -6.89 26.31
CA LEU A 99 -6.05 -6.66 27.05
C LEU A 99 -6.20 -6.94 28.55
N GLN A 100 -7.33 -6.59 29.17
CA GLN A 100 -7.56 -6.88 30.59
C GLN A 100 -7.57 -8.37 30.91
N TYR A 101 -8.14 -9.20 30.02
CA TYR A 101 -8.10 -10.66 30.17
C TYR A 101 -6.66 -11.18 30.01
N VAL A 102 -5.92 -10.61 29.04
CA VAL A 102 -4.53 -10.95 28.74
C VAL A 102 -3.57 -10.58 29.87
N GLU A 103 -3.63 -9.35 30.41
CA GLU A 103 -2.80 -8.89 31.52
C GLU A 103 -3.04 -9.72 32.78
N LYS A 104 -4.29 -10.09 33.06
CA LYS A 104 -4.64 -10.96 34.18
C LYS A 104 -4.01 -12.35 34.03
N MET A 105 -4.02 -12.89 32.81
CA MET A 105 -3.42 -14.19 32.50
C MET A 105 -1.88 -14.15 32.55
N GLU A 106 -1.25 -13.07 32.07
CA GLU A 106 0.21 -12.87 32.16
C GLU A 106 0.68 -12.78 33.62
N ASN A 107 -0.03 -12.02 34.46
CA ASN A 107 0.29 -11.90 35.89
C ASN A 107 0.19 -13.26 36.61
N GLN A 108 -0.79 -14.08 36.23
CA GLN A 108 -0.90 -15.46 36.73
C GLN A 108 0.26 -16.33 36.25
N MET A 109 0.68 -16.21 34.98
CA MET A 109 1.83 -16.95 34.45
C MET A 109 3.15 -16.56 35.11
N ARG A 110 3.43 -15.26 35.28
CA ARG A 110 4.64 -14.79 35.99
C ARG A 110 4.62 -15.20 37.47
N GLY A 111 3.45 -15.21 38.09
CA GLY A 111 3.25 -15.74 39.45
C GLY A 111 3.57 -17.24 39.55
N LEU A 112 3.21 -18.03 38.54
CA LEU A 112 3.56 -19.44 38.43
C LEU A 112 5.06 -19.66 38.19
N GLU A 113 5.68 -18.86 37.31
CA GLU A 113 7.10 -18.94 36.96
C GLU A 113 8.02 -18.58 38.15
N SER A 114 7.66 -17.55 38.91
CA SER A 114 8.38 -17.15 40.13
C SER A 114 8.30 -18.20 41.25
N ARG A 115 7.11 -18.77 41.48
CA ARG A 115 6.94 -19.90 42.40
C ARG A 115 7.73 -21.12 41.94
N PHE A 116 7.87 -21.34 40.63
CA PHE A 116 8.67 -22.42 40.09
C PHE A 116 10.17 -22.25 40.37
N LYS A 117 10.74 -21.06 40.15
CA LYS A 117 12.15 -20.77 40.50
C LYS A 117 12.43 -21.02 41.98
N GLN A 118 11.50 -20.60 42.84
CA GLN A 118 11.61 -20.78 44.29
C GLN A 118 11.52 -22.26 44.72
N VAL A 119 10.85 -23.09 43.92
CA VAL A 119 10.73 -24.54 44.15
C VAL A 119 11.89 -25.32 43.51
N GLU A 120 12.45 -24.85 42.38
CA GLU A 120 13.65 -25.41 41.75
C GLU A 120 14.88 -25.25 42.67
N GLU A 121 14.95 -24.14 43.42
CA GLU A 121 15.97 -23.88 44.43
C GLU A 121 15.78 -24.68 45.76
N SER A 122 14.62 -25.34 45.95
CA SER A 122 14.26 -26.04 47.20
C SER A 122 14.02 -27.54 46.96
N HIS A 123 15.03 -28.38 47.22
CA HIS A 123 14.93 -29.81 46.98
C HIS A 123 14.37 -30.58 48.19
N LYS A 124 13.25 -31.30 48.00
CA LYS A 124 12.99 -32.60 48.66
C LYS A 124 11.98 -33.46 47.88
N GLN A 125 12.33 -34.74 47.80
CA GLN A 125 11.82 -35.90 47.04
C GLN A 125 10.31 -36.15 46.86
N HIS A 126 9.39 -35.27 47.26
CA HIS A 126 7.94 -35.44 47.03
C HIS A 126 7.37 -34.71 45.80
N LEU A 127 8.19 -33.93 45.09
CA LEU A 127 7.73 -32.99 44.06
C LEU A 127 7.54 -33.55 42.63
N ALA A 128 8.13 -34.70 42.26
CA ALA A 128 8.26 -35.10 40.85
C ALA A 128 6.93 -35.25 40.07
N ARG A 129 5.82 -35.61 40.71
CA ARG A 129 4.50 -35.73 40.05
C ARG A 129 3.76 -34.39 39.93
N GLN A 130 3.79 -33.56 40.98
CA GLN A 130 3.20 -32.22 40.93
C GLN A 130 4.00 -31.29 39.99
N PHE A 131 5.32 -31.38 40.00
CA PHE A 131 6.21 -30.63 39.10
C PHE A 131 5.99 -31.02 37.63
N LYS A 132 5.77 -32.32 37.34
CA LYS A 132 5.49 -32.78 35.98
C LYS A 132 4.14 -32.27 35.46
N ALA A 133 3.11 -32.21 36.31
CA ALA A 133 1.81 -31.65 35.96
C ALA A 133 1.87 -30.13 35.71
N ILE A 134 2.60 -29.40 36.56
CA ILE A 134 2.78 -27.94 36.41
C ILE A 134 3.65 -27.61 35.20
N LYS A 135 4.72 -28.37 34.96
CA LYS A 135 5.56 -28.24 33.76
C LYS A 135 4.76 -28.51 32.48
N ALA A 136 3.91 -29.55 32.47
CA ALA A 136 3.02 -29.82 31.34
C ALA A 136 2.02 -28.67 31.10
N LYS A 137 1.45 -28.10 32.17
CA LYS A 137 0.61 -26.90 32.09
C LYS A 137 1.36 -25.67 31.57
N MET A 138 2.64 -25.53 31.91
CA MET A 138 3.47 -24.42 31.42
C MET A 138 3.85 -24.62 29.95
N ASP A 139 4.13 -25.85 29.53
CA ASP A 139 4.33 -26.21 28.12
C ASP A 139 3.05 -25.99 27.29
N GLU A 140 1.86 -26.20 27.88
CA GLU A 140 0.55 -25.85 27.27
C GLU A 140 0.35 -24.33 27.12
N LEU A 141 0.83 -23.52 28.08
CA LEU A 141 0.63 -22.06 28.08
C LEU A 141 1.71 -21.30 27.29
N ARG A 142 2.89 -21.89 27.08
CA ARG A 142 4.01 -21.27 26.37
C ARG A 142 3.65 -20.75 24.95
N PRO A 143 2.85 -21.47 24.15
CA PRO A 143 2.41 -21.01 22.83
C PRO A 143 1.47 -19.80 22.87
N LEU A 144 0.90 -19.44 24.03
CA LEU A 144 0.06 -18.25 24.18
C LEU A 144 0.90 -16.97 24.27
N ILE A 145 2.16 -17.03 24.73
CA ILE A 145 3.01 -15.84 24.91
C ILE A 145 3.16 -15.03 23.60
N PRO A 146 3.48 -15.63 22.44
CA PRO A 146 3.53 -14.89 21.17
C PRO A 146 2.20 -14.22 20.81
N VAL A 147 1.07 -14.88 21.10
CA VAL A 147 -0.26 -14.32 20.88
C VAL A 147 -0.48 -13.10 21.80
N LEU A 148 -0.04 -13.14 23.06
CA LEU A 148 -0.17 -12.00 23.98
C LEU A 148 0.69 -10.81 23.53
N GLU A 149 1.89 -11.05 23.03
CA GLU A 149 2.76 -10.00 22.50
C GLU A 149 2.17 -9.37 21.22
N GLU A 150 1.50 -10.15 20.38
CA GLU A 150 0.72 -9.65 19.23
C GLU A 150 -0.41 -8.71 19.70
N TYR A 151 -1.21 -9.11 20.68
CA TYR A 151 -2.27 -8.26 21.25
C TYR A 151 -1.72 -6.95 21.84
N LYS A 152 -0.55 -6.98 22.51
CA LYS A 152 0.10 -5.76 23.02
C LYS A 152 0.56 -4.84 21.90
N ALA A 153 1.12 -5.40 20.83
CA ALA A 153 1.53 -4.62 19.66
C ALA A 153 0.32 -3.94 19.00
N ASP A 154 -0.79 -4.67 18.85
CA ASP A 154 -2.04 -4.14 18.32
C ASP A 154 -2.60 -3.01 19.20
N ALA A 155 -2.57 -3.17 20.53
CA ALA A 155 -3.02 -2.13 21.45
C ALA A 155 -2.18 -0.84 21.34
N LYS A 156 -0.86 -0.97 21.20
CA LYS A 156 0.01 0.18 20.97
C LYS A 156 -0.30 0.87 19.65
N LEU A 157 -0.61 0.10 18.61
CA LEU A 157 -0.99 0.64 17.30
C LEU A 157 -2.33 1.41 17.37
N VAL A 158 -3.31 0.91 18.11
CA VAL A 158 -4.59 1.62 18.34
C VAL A 158 -4.38 2.97 19.02
N LEU A 159 -3.50 3.04 20.02
CA LEU A 159 -3.14 4.31 20.68
C LEU A 159 -2.52 5.31 19.70
N GLN A 160 -1.62 4.85 18.83
CA GLN A 160 -1.02 5.69 17.79
C GLN A 160 -2.07 6.20 16.79
N PHE A 161 -3.03 5.36 16.38
CA PHE A 161 -4.12 5.82 15.53
C PHE A 161 -4.98 6.87 16.23
N LYS A 162 -5.28 6.71 17.52
CA LYS A 162 -6.06 7.69 18.28
C LYS A 162 -5.38 9.07 18.29
N GLU A 163 -4.07 9.10 18.50
CA GLU A 163 -3.26 10.33 18.45
C GLU A 163 -3.28 10.96 17.04
N GLU A 164 -3.07 10.16 15.98
CA GLU A 164 -3.09 10.65 14.60
C GLU A 164 -4.47 11.23 14.22
N VAL A 165 -5.56 10.59 14.66
CA VAL A 165 -6.92 11.09 14.40
C VAL A 165 -7.23 12.36 15.18
N GLN A 166 -6.75 12.48 16.42
CA GLN A 166 -6.84 13.73 17.17
C GLN A 166 -6.05 14.85 16.49
N ASN A 167 -4.85 14.56 15.99
CA ASN A 167 -4.04 15.50 15.23
C ASN A 167 -4.77 15.96 13.95
N LEU A 168 -5.28 15.01 13.16
CA LEU A 168 -6.05 15.30 11.94
C LEU A 168 -7.29 16.16 12.26
N THR A 169 -7.99 15.87 13.36
CA THR A 169 -9.16 16.64 13.80
C THR A 169 -8.77 18.08 14.15
N SER A 170 -7.65 18.29 14.86
CA SER A 170 -7.14 19.63 15.20
C SER A 170 -6.81 20.44 13.95
N VAL A 171 -6.02 19.86 13.04
CA VAL A 171 -5.60 20.54 11.80
C VAL A 171 -6.81 20.87 10.92
N LEU A 172 -7.81 19.99 10.88
CA LEU A 172 -9.03 20.20 10.09
C LEU A 172 -9.91 21.32 10.67
N ASN A 173 -9.99 21.43 12.00
CA ASN A 173 -10.70 22.53 12.67
C ASN A 173 -10.00 23.87 12.43
N GLU A 174 -8.67 23.93 12.54
CA GLU A 174 -7.89 25.14 12.22
C GLU A 174 -8.12 25.57 10.77
N LEU A 175 -8.06 24.62 9.82
CA LEU A 175 -8.38 24.87 8.42
C LEU A 175 -9.81 25.37 8.22
N GLN A 176 -10.77 24.91 9.01
CA GLN A 176 -12.17 25.34 8.94
C GLN A 176 -12.36 26.78 9.44
N GLU A 177 -11.63 27.18 10.49
CA GLU A 177 -11.67 28.54 11.02
C GLU A 177 -10.97 29.54 10.08
N GLU A 178 -9.92 29.10 9.38
CA GLU A 178 -9.09 29.94 8.51
C GLU A 178 -9.38 29.81 7.00
N ILE A 179 -10.48 29.17 6.58
CA ILE A 179 -10.83 28.98 5.14
C ILE A 179 -10.72 30.28 4.31
N GLY A 180 -11.04 31.42 4.92
CA GLY A 180 -11.02 32.72 4.25
C GLY A 180 -9.62 33.35 4.11
N ALA A 181 -8.62 32.83 4.80
CA ALA A 181 -7.24 33.35 4.79
C ALA A 181 -6.36 32.70 3.70
N TYR A 182 -6.75 31.53 3.21
CA TYR A 182 -6.00 30.77 2.21
C TYR A 182 -6.49 31.06 0.78
N ASP A 183 -5.55 31.15 -0.15
CA ASP A 183 -5.89 31.08 -1.57
C ASP A 183 -6.36 29.66 -1.97
N TYR A 184 -6.89 29.51 -3.18
CA TYR A 184 -7.48 28.24 -3.61
C TYR A 184 -6.45 27.11 -3.68
N ASP A 185 -5.26 27.40 -4.21
CA ASP A 185 -4.25 26.41 -4.51
C ASP A 185 -3.58 25.91 -3.22
N GLU A 186 -3.33 26.81 -2.27
CA GLU A 186 -2.84 26.45 -0.94
C GLU A 186 -3.85 25.58 -0.19
N LEU A 187 -5.14 25.95 -0.21
CA LEU A 187 -6.20 25.18 0.43
C LEU A 187 -6.32 23.78 -0.21
N GLN A 188 -6.31 23.70 -1.54
CA GLN A 188 -6.40 22.44 -2.27
C GLN A 188 -5.22 21.51 -1.94
N SER A 189 -4.01 22.05 -1.85
CA SER A 189 -2.80 21.31 -1.47
C SER A 189 -2.89 20.75 -0.06
N ARG A 190 -3.31 21.57 0.92
CA ARG A 190 -3.49 21.15 2.32
C ARG A 190 -4.57 20.09 2.47
N VAL A 191 -5.72 20.28 1.81
CA VAL A 191 -6.82 19.30 1.77
C VAL A 191 -6.36 17.97 1.18
N SER A 192 -5.65 18.00 0.05
CA SER A 192 -5.12 16.79 -0.59
C SER A 192 -4.14 16.03 0.33
N ASN A 193 -3.29 16.75 1.06
CA ASN A 193 -2.37 16.14 2.02
C ASN A 193 -3.12 15.46 3.18
N LEU A 194 -4.17 16.10 3.70
CA LEU A 194 -5.00 15.51 4.75
C LEU A 194 -5.75 14.27 4.26
N GLU A 195 -6.29 14.27 3.04
CA GLU A 195 -6.92 13.10 2.44
C GLU A 195 -5.95 11.93 2.29
N GLU A 196 -4.71 12.19 1.90
CA GLU A 196 -3.66 11.17 1.79
C GLU A 196 -3.31 10.58 3.16
N ARG A 197 -3.09 11.42 4.18
CA ARG A 197 -2.84 10.98 5.57
C ARG A 197 -3.99 10.15 6.12
N LEU A 198 -5.22 10.60 5.89
CA LEU A 198 -6.43 9.91 6.30
C LEU A 198 -6.57 8.54 5.63
N ARG A 199 -6.32 8.47 4.31
CA ARG A 199 -6.36 7.21 3.55
C ARG A 199 -5.31 6.23 4.05
N ALA A 200 -4.08 6.69 4.30
CA ALA A 200 -3.01 5.87 4.84
C ALA A 200 -3.34 5.34 6.24
N CYS A 201 -3.94 6.17 7.10
CA CYS A 201 -4.41 5.76 8.43
C CYS A 201 -5.48 4.67 8.32
N MET A 202 -6.50 4.87 7.48
CA MET A 202 -7.57 3.90 7.26
C MET A 202 -7.07 2.57 6.71
N GLN A 203 -6.10 2.58 5.79
CA GLN A 203 -5.48 1.38 5.25
C GLN A 203 -4.79 0.56 6.34
N LYS A 204 -4.00 1.22 7.19
CA LYS A 204 -3.33 0.58 8.33
C LYS A 204 -4.31 0.11 9.41
N LEU A 205 -5.39 0.84 9.65
CA LEU A 205 -6.43 0.43 10.59
C LEU A 205 -7.13 -0.85 10.13
N ALA A 206 -7.29 -0.99 8.82
CA ALA A 206 -7.92 -2.14 8.21
C ALA A 206 -6.91 -3.25 7.80
N CYS A 207 -5.74 -3.29 8.46
CA CYS A 207 -4.73 -4.33 8.28
C CYS A 207 -5.01 -5.62 9.05
N GLY A 208 -4.68 -6.76 8.46
CA GLY A 208 -4.85 -8.06 9.13
C GLY A 208 -4.04 -9.19 8.49
N LYS A 209 -4.11 -10.37 9.10
CA LYS A 209 -3.42 -11.57 8.60
C LYS A 209 -4.13 -12.12 7.36
N LEU A 210 -3.39 -12.48 6.32
CA LEU A 210 -3.96 -13.10 5.13
C LEU A 210 -4.61 -14.44 5.49
N THR A 211 -5.85 -14.64 5.05
CA THR A 211 -6.59 -15.90 5.29
C THR A 211 -7.14 -16.53 4.02
N GLY A 212 -7.28 -15.75 2.94
CA GLY A 212 -7.78 -16.28 1.68
C GLY A 212 -7.36 -15.45 0.49
N ILE A 213 -7.24 -16.11 -0.66
CA ILE A 213 -7.01 -15.51 -1.97
C ILE A 213 -8.12 -16.04 -2.88
N SER A 214 -8.83 -15.15 -3.55
CA SER A 214 -9.92 -15.50 -4.48
C SER A 214 -9.41 -16.12 -5.78
N ASP A 215 -10.33 -16.61 -6.63
CA ASP A 215 -9.98 -17.04 -7.98
C ASP A 215 -9.52 -15.86 -8.86
N PRO A 216 -8.57 -16.08 -9.79
CA PRO A 216 -8.04 -15.03 -10.64
C PRO A 216 -9.04 -14.51 -11.67
N VAL A 217 -9.14 -13.19 -11.74
CA VAL A 217 -9.79 -12.47 -12.84
C VAL A 217 -8.74 -12.13 -13.89
N THR A 218 -8.98 -12.54 -15.14
CA THR A 218 -8.11 -12.18 -16.28
C THR A 218 -8.48 -10.79 -16.76
N ILE A 219 -7.55 -9.85 -16.65
CA ILE A 219 -7.73 -8.44 -17.04
C ILE A 219 -7.34 -8.22 -18.49
N LYS A 220 -6.17 -8.72 -18.90
CA LYS A 220 -5.68 -8.63 -20.28
C LYS A 220 -4.86 -9.86 -20.65
N THR A 221 -4.87 -10.20 -21.93
CA THR A 221 -3.96 -11.20 -22.53
C THR A 221 -3.04 -10.46 -23.47
N SER A 222 -1.81 -10.19 -23.03
CA SER A 222 -0.85 -9.41 -23.80
C SER A 222 0.58 -9.57 -23.28
N GLY A 223 1.54 -9.31 -24.16
CA GLY A 223 2.97 -9.35 -23.84
C GLY A 223 3.60 -10.71 -24.03
N SER A 224 4.86 -10.78 -23.61
CA SER A 224 5.62 -12.01 -23.57
C SER A 224 5.21 -12.89 -22.39
N ARG A 225 5.89 -14.04 -22.25
CA ARG A 225 5.65 -14.98 -21.14
C ARG A 225 5.85 -14.35 -19.75
N PHE A 226 6.69 -13.32 -19.65
CA PHE A 226 7.11 -12.71 -18.40
C PHE A 226 6.93 -11.19 -18.45
N GLY A 227 6.71 -10.58 -17.31
CA GLY A 227 6.57 -9.14 -17.19
C GLY A 227 5.96 -8.77 -15.85
N SER A 228 5.66 -7.49 -15.69
CA SER A 228 4.98 -6.94 -14.53
C SER A 228 4.00 -5.87 -14.96
N TRP A 229 2.97 -5.67 -14.16
CA TRP A 229 1.97 -4.64 -14.38
C TRP A 229 1.38 -4.22 -13.03
N MET A 230 1.03 -2.95 -12.90
CA MET A 230 0.64 -2.35 -11.62
C MET A 230 -0.09 -1.03 -11.82
N THR A 231 -0.72 -0.56 -10.75
CA THR A 231 -1.22 0.81 -10.60
C THR A 231 -0.49 1.45 -9.42
N ASP A 232 -0.45 2.78 -9.37
CA ASP A 232 0.16 3.49 -8.25
C ASP A 232 -0.84 3.55 -7.07
N PRO A 233 -0.53 2.95 -5.90
CA PRO A 233 -1.43 2.97 -4.75
C PRO A 233 -1.62 4.38 -4.16
N LEU A 234 -0.73 5.33 -4.46
CA LEU A 234 -0.84 6.73 -4.05
C LEU A 234 -1.32 7.66 -5.19
N ALA A 235 -1.78 7.10 -6.32
CA ALA A 235 -2.39 7.90 -7.37
C ALA A 235 -3.58 8.72 -6.82
N PRO A 236 -3.66 10.03 -7.15
CA PRO A 236 -4.78 10.89 -6.79
C PRO A 236 -6.13 10.36 -7.27
N GLU A 237 -7.22 10.93 -6.75
CA GLU A 237 -8.55 10.58 -7.21
C GLU A 237 -8.73 10.93 -8.70
N GLY A 238 -9.32 10.01 -9.47
CA GLY A 238 -9.46 10.13 -10.92
C GLY A 238 -8.25 9.64 -11.73
N ASP A 239 -7.08 9.47 -11.09
CA ASP A 239 -5.90 8.87 -11.72
C ASP A 239 -5.91 7.35 -11.57
N ASN A 240 -6.29 6.68 -12.65
CA ASN A 240 -6.45 5.22 -12.72
C ASN A 240 -5.45 4.57 -13.70
N ARG A 241 -4.30 5.22 -13.89
CA ARG A 241 -3.30 4.77 -14.87
C ARG A 241 -2.73 3.40 -14.53
N VAL A 242 -2.52 2.60 -15.57
CA VAL A 242 -1.90 1.27 -15.49
C VAL A 242 -0.52 1.33 -16.11
N TRP A 243 0.48 0.87 -15.36
CA TRP A 243 1.86 0.77 -15.78
C TRP A 243 2.19 -0.68 -16.13
N TYR A 244 2.88 -0.87 -17.25
CA TYR A 244 3.09 -2.19 -17.83
C TYR A 244 4.51 -2.33 -18.38
N MET A 245 5.20 -3.38 -17.94
CA MET A 245 6.60 -3.67 -18.28
C MET A 245 6.71 -5.09 -18.81
N ASP A 246 6.90 -5.23 -20.12
CA ASP A 246 7.02 -6.53 -20.78
C ASP A 246 8.44 -7.09 -20.72
N GLY A 247 8.58 -8.34 -20.31
CA GLY A 247 9.84 -9.05 -20.18
C GLY A 247 10.63 -8.67 -18.92
N TYR A 248 11.65 -9.47 -18.63
CA TYR A 248 12.51 -9.32 -17.45
C TYR A 248 13.94 -8.87 -17.78
N HIS A 249 14.27 -8.72 -19.08
CA HIS A 249 15.64 -8.60 -19.54
C HIS A 249 15.79 -7.63 -20.72
N ASN A 250 16.69 -6.64 -20.57
CA ASN A 250 17.12 -5.71 -21.63
C ASN A 250 15.98 -4.91 -22.31
N ASN A 251 14.79 -4.87 -21.71
CA ASN A 251 13.76 -3.89 -22.05
C ASN A 251 13.90 -2.65 -21.16
N ARG A 252 13.54 -1.49 -21.71
CA ARG A 252 13.60 -0.18 -21.05
C ARG A 252 12.39 0.70 -21.37
N PHE A 253 11.34 0.12 -21.94
CA PHE A 253 10.12 0.84 -22.30
C PHE A 253 8.98 0.45 -21.37
N VAL A 254 8.53 1.41 -20.56
CA VAL A 254 7.34 1.27 -19.70
C VAL A 254 6.15 1.78 -20.48
N ARG A 255 5.07 0.99 -20.56
CA ARG A 255 3.81 1.44 -21.16
C ARG A 255 2.90 2.01 -20.09
N GLU A 256 2.29 3.14 -20.39
CA GLU A 256 1.28 3.81 -19.57
C GLU A 256 -0.05 3.75 -20.31
N TYR A 257 -1.04 3.12 -19.69
CA TYR A 257 -2.43 3.15 -20.13
C TYR A 257 -3.19 4.15 -19.27
N LYS A 258 -4.07 4.93 -19.89
CA LYS A 258 -4.82 5.99 -19.21
C LYS A 258 -5.73 5.49 -18.09
N SER A 259 -6.30 4.29 -18.24
CA SER A 259 -7.20 3.70 -17.26
C SER A 259 -7.18 2.16 -17.32
N MET A 260 -7.69 1.50 -16.28
CA MET A 260 -7.95 0.05 -16.30
C MET A 260 -8.85 -0.36 -17.47
N ALA A 261 -9.87 0.45 -17.80
CA ALA A 261 -10.77 0.17 -18.91
C ALA A 261 -10.06 0.24 -20.28
N ASP A 262 -9.17 1.23 -20.45
CA ASP A 262 -8.37 1.37 -21.67
C ASP A 262 -7.35 0.22 -21.78
N PHE A 263 -6.73 -0.17 -20.66
CA PHE A 263 -5.84 -1.32 -20.60
C PHE A 263 -6.54 -2.62 -21.07
N MET A 264 -7.75 -2.88 -20.55
CA MET A 264 -8.52 -4.08 -20.88
C MET A 264 -8.97 -4.12 -22.35
N ASN A 265 -9.47 -3.00 -22.89
CA ASN A 265 -10.22 -3.00 -24.15
C ASN A 265 -9.46 -2.42 -25.34
N THR A 266 -8.30 -1.82 -25.12
CA THR A 266 -7.53 -1.14 -26.18
C THR A 266 -6.05 -1.49 -26.11
N ASP A 267 -5.32 -1.12 -27.16
CA ASP A 267 -3.86 -1.14 -27.19
C ASP A 267 -3.27 0.29 -27.26
N ASN A 268 -4.06 1.29 -26.84
CA ASN A 268 -3.62 2.68 -26.79
C ASN A 268 -2.81 2.93 -25.52
N PHE A 269 -1.51 3.16 -25.67
CA PHE A 269 -0.61 3.49 -24.57
C PHE A 269 0.41 4.56 -24.98
N THR A 270 0.89 5.31 -23.99
CA THR A 270 2.11 6.10 -24.08
C THR A 270 3.31 5.25 -23.63
N SER A 271 4.49 5.50 -24.19
CA SER A 271 5.69 4.74 -23.85
C SER A 271 6.75 5.64 -23.24
N HIS A 272 7.16 5.33 -22.03
CA HIS A 272 8.24 5.98 -21.29
C HIS A 272 9.54 5.22 -21.47
N ARG A 273 10.61 5.88 -21.91
CA ARG A 273 11.91 5.24 -22.12
C ARG A 273 12.82 5.46 -20.93
N LEU A 274 13.03 4.41 -20.13
CA LEU A 274 13.97 4.45 -19.03
C LEU A 274 15.42 4.62 -19.52
N PRO A 275 16.26 5.35 -18.76
CA PRO A 275 17.66 5.58 -19.09
C PRO A 275 18.51 4.30 -18.99
N HIS A 276 18.08 3.34 -18.19
CA HIS A 276 18.70 2.03 -18.04
C HIS A 276 17.64 0.92 -18.17
N PRO A 277 17.98 -0.24 -18.76
CA PRO A 277 17.11 -1.41 -18.70
C PRO A 277 16.94 -1.91 -17.26
N TRP A 278 15.84 -2.62 -17.02
CA TRP A 278 15.61 -3.30 -15.75
C TRP A 278 16.11 -4.76 -15.76
N SER A 279 16.26 -5.33 -14.57
CA SER A 279 16.39 -6.77 -14.31
C SER A 279 15.13 -7.26 -13.61
N GLY A 280 14.63 -8.44 -13.98
CA GLY A 280 13.51 -9.07 -13.28
C GLY A 280 12.17 -8.40 -13.57
N THR A 281 11.21 -8.69 -12.69
CA THR A 281 9.81 -8.22 -12.76
C THR A 281 9.37 -7.54 -11.46
N GLY A 282 10.31 -7.24 -10.56
CA GLY A 282 10.05 -6.62 -9.25
C GLY A 282 10.16 -5.10 -9.28
N GLN A 283 9.59 -4.46 -10.29
CA GLN A 283 9.44 -3.00 -10.30
C GLN A 283 8.20 -2.61 -9.51
N VAL A 284 8.17 -1.40 -8.96
CA VAL A 284 6.95 -0.83 -8.37
C VAL A 284 6.79 0.64 -8.77
N VAL A 285 5.56 1.07 -9.02
CA VAL A 285 5.22 2.49 -9.16
C VAL A 285 4.63 2.99 -7.84
N TYR A 286 5.23 4.03 -7.28
CA TYR A 286 4.84 4.57 -5.98
C TYR A 286 5.01 6.09 -5.96
N ASN A 287 3.90 6.80 -5.79
CA ASN A 287 3.82 8.26 -5.74
C ASN A 287 4.47 8.93 -6.97
N GLY A 288 4.03 8.54 -8.16
CA GLY A 288 4.46 9.08 -9.45
C GLY A 288 5.85 8.68 -9.92
N SER A 289 6.61 7.94 -9.11
CA SER A 289 7.93 7.42 -9.48
C SER A 289 7.89 5.92 -9.70
N ILE A 290 8.61 5.42 -10.71
CA ILE A 290 8.93 4.00 -10.83
C ILE A 290 10.24 3.69 -10.11
N TYR A 291 10.24 2.60 -9.36
CA TYR A 291 11.40 2.03 -8.67
C TYR A 291 11.73 0.70 -9.34
N PHE A 292 12.97 0.53 -9.77
CA PHE A 292 13.37 -0.69 -10.46
C PHE A 292 14.83 -1.06 -10.19
N ASN A 293 15.14 -2.35 -10.29
CA ASN A 293 16.51 -2.83 -10.27
C ASN A 293 17.18 -2.60 -11.63
N LYS A 294 18.28 -1.84 -11.62
CA LYS A 294 19.10 -1.60 -12.82
C LYS A 294 19.71 -2.92 -13.31
N PHE A 295 19.63 -3.12 -14.62
CA PHE A 295 20.15 -4.30 -15.31
C PHE A 295 21.56 -4.72 -14.85
N GLN A 296 21.73 -6.01 -14.54
CA GLN A 296 22.99 -6.62 -14.10
C GLN A 296 23.69 -5.90 -12.93
N SER A 297 22.91 -5.42 -11.96
CA SER A 297 23.48 -4.79 -10.77
C SER A 297 22.57 -5.00 -9.56
N HIS A 298 23.07 -4.70 -8.36
CA HIS A 298 22.26 -4.58 -7.15
C HIS A 298 21.86 -3.11 -6.88
N ILE A 299 21.69 -2.30 -7.94
CA ILE A 299 21.33 -0.89 -7.83
C ILE A 299 19.83 -0.70 -8.04
N ILE A 300 19.18 0.00 -7.12
CA ILE A 300 17.80 0.50 -7.25
C ILE A 300 17.85 1.91 -7.82
N ILE A 301 16.96 2.19 -8.77
CA ILE A 301 16.76 3.51 -9.35
C ILE A 301 15.33 3.96 -9.08
N ARG A 302 15.19 5.19 -8.59
CA ARG A 302 13.93 5.95 -8.57
C ARG A 302 13.91 6.89 -9.77
N PHE A 303 12.94 6.70 -10.65
CA PHE A 303 12.72 7.51 -11.84
C PHE A 303 11.34 8.16 -11.80
N ASP A 304 11.28 9.47 -11.95
CA ASP A 304 10.02 10.22 -11.98
C ASP A 304 9.37 10.11 -13.36
N LEU A 305 8.14 9.58 -13.41
CA LEU A 305 7.45 9.31 -14.68
C LEU A 305 6.88 10.59 -15.32
N ARG A 306 6.78 11.69 -14.57
CA ARG A 306 6.27 12.97 -15.08
C ARG A 306 7.36 13.82 -15.71
N THR A 307 8.50 13.94 -15.04
CA THR A 307 9.66 14.72 -15.52
C THR A 307 10.64 13.88 -16.35
N GLU A 308 10.42 12.57 -16.43
CA GLU A 308 11.27 11.60 -17.10
C GLU A 308 12.75 11.67 -16.64
N ALA A 309 12.96 11.88 -15.34
CA ALA A 309 14.29 12.07 -14.74
C ALA A 309 14.60 11.05 -13.63
N ILE A 310 15.86 10.63 -13.54
CA ILE A 310 16.35 9.90 -12.36
C ILE A 310 16.41 10.87 -11.18
N LEU A 311 15.64 10.58 -10.14
CA LEU A 311 15.68 11.34 -8.89
C LEU A 311 16.72 10.77 -7.92
N LYS A 312 16.86 9.43 -7.89
CA LYS A 312 17.81 8.77 -6.99
C LYS A 312 18.29 7.44 -7.54
N THR A 313 19.54 7.12 -7.20
CA THR A 313 20.17 5.83 -7.47
C THR A 313 20.87 5.37 -6.20
N ARG A 314 20.72 4.10 -5.83
CA ARG A 314 21.37 3.54 -4.66
C ARG A 314 21.63 2.04 -4.81
N SER A 315 22.81 1.61 -4.37
CA SER A 315 23.13 0.20 -4.18
C SER A 315 22.36 -0.38 -3.00
N LEU A 316 21.79 -1.57 -3.17
CA LEU A 316 21.25 -2.38 -2.09
C LEU A 316 22.38 -3.26 -1.53
N ASP A 317 22.78 -2.98 -0.30
CA ASP A 317 24.02 -3.54 0.26
C ASP A 317 23.98 -5.07 0.34
N TYR A 318 25.06 -5.69 -0.17
CA TYR A 318 25.29 -7.13 -0.21
C TYR A 318 24.24 -7.97 -0.98
N ALA A 319 23.28 -7.32 -1.64
CA ALA A 319 22.24 -8.02 -2.39
C ALA A 319 22.84 -8.79 -3.57
N GLY A 320 22.43 -10.05 -3.72
CA GLY A 320 22.73 -10.78 -4.93
C GLY A 320 21.97 -10.25 -6.13
N TYR A 321 22.53 -10.45 -7.30
CA TYR A 321 21.98 -9.97 -8.56
C TYR A 321 22.45 -10.87 -9.71
N ASN A 322 21.84 -10.69 -10.88
CA ASN A 322 22.20 -11.39 -12.12
C ASN A 322 22.01 -12.91 -12.03
N ASN A 323 20.81 -13.34 -11.62
CA ASN A 323 20.42 -14.73 -11.42
C ASN A 323 21.20 -15.44 -10.29
N MET A 324 21.74 -14.73 -9.30
CA MET A 324 22.38 -15.38 -8.14
C MET A 324 21.34 -15.88 -7.13
N TYR A 325 20.35 -15.04 -6.78
CA TYR A 325 19.28 -15.33 -5.83
C TYR A 325 17.90 -14.99 -6.41
N HIS A 326 17.66 -15.40 -7.66
CA HIS A 326 16.34 -15.33 -8.30
C HIS A 326 15.28 -16.14 -7.52
N TYR A 327 14.01 -15.81 -7.71
CA TYR A 327 12.91 -16.71 -7.38
C TYR A 327 12.96 -17.98 -8.23
N ALA A 328 12.23 -19.02 -7.85
CA ALA A 328 12.28 -20.35 -8.45
C ALA A 328 12.07 -20.39 -9.99
N TRP A 329 11.40 -19.38 -10.56
CA TRP A 329 11.19 -19.27 -12.02
C TRP A 329 12.39 -18.66 -12.77
N GLY A 330 13.38 -18.09 -12.08
CA GLY A 330 14.56 -17.48 -12.68
C GLY A 330 14.37 -16.02 -13.09
N GLY A 331 14.87 -15.67 -14.28
CA GLY A 331 14.59 -14.38 -14.94
C GLY A 331 15.07 -13.13 -14.24
N HIS A 332 16.22 -13.18 -13.56
CA HIS A 332 16.90 -12.02 -12.94
C HIS A 332 16.04 -11.36 -11.85
N SER A 333 15.13 -12.13 -11.23
CA SER A 333 14.24 -11.72 -10.15
C SER A 333 14.95 -11.66 -8.78
N ASP A 334 16.22 -11.26 -8.76
CA ASP A 334 17.04 -11.30 -7.54
C ASP A 334 16.59 -10.27 -6.49
N ILE A 335 16.18 -9.08 -6.96
CA ILE A 335 15.72 -7.97 -6.14
C ILE A 335 14.29 -7.63 -6.57
N ASP A 336 13.41 -7.62 -5.59
CA ASP A 336 11.98 -7.45 -5.77
C ASP A 336 11.47 -6.29 -4.92
N LEU A 337 10.94 -5.25 -5.54
CA LEU A 337 10.49 -4.02 -4.88
C LEU A 337 8.97 -4.02 -4.83
N MET A 338 8.44 -3.74 -3.65
CA MET A 338 6.99 -3.82 -3.41
C MET A 338 6.54 -2.76 -2.43
N VAL A 339 5.23 -2.51 -2.41
CA VAL A 339 4.59 -1.51 -1.55
C VAL A 339 3.45 -2.16 -0.77
N ASP A 340 3.34 -1.81 0.49
CA ASP A 340 2.19 -2.13 1.35
C ASP A 340 1.70 -0.85 2.07
N GLU A 341 0.81 -1.01 3.04
CA GLU A 341 0.29 0.07 3.88
C GLU A 341 1.38 0.82 4.68
N ASN A 342 2.57 0.25 4.80
CA ASN A 342 3.69 0.79 5.55
C ASN A 342 4.76 1.46 4.66
N GLY A 343 4.63 1.40 3.33
CA GLY A 343 5.50 2.10 2.38
C GLY A 343 6.28 1.16 1.48
N LEU A 344 7.51 1.56 1.12
CA LEU A 344 8.35 0.88 0.14
C LEU A 344 9.26 -0.18 0.79
N TRP A 345 9.35 -1.35 0.17
CA TRP A 345 10.16 -2.48 0.63
C TRP A 345 11.01 -3.04 -0.50
N ALA A 346 12.12 -3.68 -0.11
CA ALA A 346 12.92 -4.53 -0.99
C ALA A 346 13.03 -5.94 -0.39
N VAL A 347 12.74 -6.94 -1.22
CA VAL A 347 12.88 -8.37 -0.95
C VAL A 347 13.99 -8.91 -1.83
N TYR A 348 15.04 -9.41 -1.20
CA TYR A 348 16.26 -9.88 -1.89
C TYR A 348 16.90 -11.00 -1.06
N ALA A 349 18.11 -11.42 -1.42
CA ALA A 349 18.89 -12.31 -0.57
C ALA A 349 20.37 -11.93 -0.62
N THR A 350 21.11 -12.35 0.40
CA THR A 350 22.53 -12.09 0.55
C THR A 350 23.28 -13.38 0.84
N ASN A 351 24.58 -13.41 0.53
CA ASN A 351 25.44 -14.52 0.91
C ASN A 351 25.57 -14.66 2.43
N GLN A 352 25.55 -13.53 3.15
CA GLN A 352 25.61 -13.48 4.61
C GLN A 352 24.41 -14.16 5.26
N ASN A 353 23.22 -14.08 4.66
CA ASN A 353 22.02 -14.80 5.09
C ASN A 353 21.84 -16.15 4.38
N ALA A 354 22.93 -16.75 3.87
CA ALA A 354 22.93 -18.06 3.20
C ALA A 354 21.94 -18.20 2.02
N GLY A 355 21.62 -17.10 1.33
CA GLY A 355 20.66 -17.09 0.24
C GLY A 355 19.19 -17.17 0.68
N ASN A 356 18.92 -17.05 1.99
CA ASN A 356 17.57 -16.84 2.50
C ASN A 356 17.10 -15.41 2.23
N ILE A 357 15.79 -15.24 2.14
CA ILE A 357 15.15 -13.94 1.90
C ILE A 357 15.56 -12.96 3.01
N VAL A 358 15.91 -11.76 2.58
CA VAL A 358 16.16 -10.56 3.39
C VAL A 358 15.13 -9.53 2.97
N ILE A 359 14.48 -8.91 3.96
CA ILE A 359 13.51 -7.84 3.77
C ILE A 359 14.18 -6.56 4.26
N SER A 360 14.14 -5.49 3.46
CA SER A 360 14.56 -4.16 3.90
C SER A 360 13.47 -3.14 3.63
N LYS A 361 13.14 -2.35 4.66
CA LYS A 361 12.25 -1.19 4.50
C LYS A 361 13.06 -0.02 3.95
N LEU A 362 12.55 0.61 2.91
CA LEU A 362 13.25 1.68 2.22
C LEU A 362 12.57 3.04 2.44
N ASP A 363 13.39 4.07 2.59
CA ASP A 363 12.93 5.45 2.45
C ASP A 363 12.67 5.74 0.95
N PRO A 364 11.44 6.11 0.55
CA PRO A 364 11.09 6.26 -0.87
C PRO A 364 11.81 7.43 -1.55
N VAL A 365 12.34 8.40 -0.79
CA VAL A 365 13.00 9.58 -1.36
C VAL A 365 14.49 9.31 -1.59
N SER A 366 15.18 8.93 -0.52
CA SER A 366 16.62 8.74 -0.46
C SER A 366 17.06 7.34 -0.85
N LEU A 367 16.15 6.35 -0.84
CA LEU A 367 16.38 4.91 -0.96
C LEU A 367 17.20 4.32 0.19
N GLN A 368 17.32 5.00 1.35
CA GLN A 368 18.06 4.46 2.50
C GLN A 368 17.34 3.23 3.04
N ILE A 369 18.12 2.23 3.46
CA ILE A 369 17.60 1.14 4.27
C ILE A 369 17.30 1.70 5.66
N LEU A 370 16.02 1.66 6.04
CA LEU A 370 15.54 2.10 7.35
C LEU A 370 15.67 0.98 8.38
N GLN A 371 15.37 -0.25 7.97
CA GLN A 371 15.44 -1.44 8.81
C GLN A 371 15.53 -2.69 7.92
N THR A 372 16.17 -3.74 8.44
CA THR A 372 16.38 -5.02 7.75
C THR A 372 16.01 -6.20 8.63
N TRP A 373 15.42 -7.23 8.02
CA TRP A 373 15.07 -8.49 8.66
C TRP A 373 15.61 -9.67 7.87
N ASN A 374 16.26 -10.59 8.57
CA ASN A 374 16.73 -11.85 8.01
C ASN A 374 15.64 -12.92 8.23
N THR A 375 15.12 -13.47 7.13
CA THR A 375 14.20 -14.60 7.19
C THR A 375 14.96 -15.93 7.13
N SER A 376 14.23 -17.03 7.29
CA SER A 376 14.75 -18.40 7.21
C SER A 376 14.35 -19.13 5.91
N TYR A 377 13.77 -18.43 4.92
CA TYR A 377 13.24 -19.05 3.71
C TYR A 377 14.20 -18.86 2.51
N PRO A 378 14.65 -19.92 1.82
CA PRO A 378 15.54 -19.79 0.66
C PRO A 378 14.84 -19.10 -0.52
N LYS A 379 15.39 -17.98 -1.03
CA LYS A 379 14.74 -17.21 -2.10
C LYS A 379 14.56 -18.00 -3.39
N ARG A 380 15.53 -18.89 -3.72
CA ARG A 380 15.45 -19.78 -4.89
C ARG A 380 14.39 -20.88 -4.79
N SER A 381 13.84 -21.12 -3.60
CA SER A 381 12.73 -22.06 -3.38
C SER A 381 11.37 -21.36 -3.42
N ALA A 382 11.34 -20.03 -3.32
CA ALA A 382 10.11 -19.25 -3.38
C ALA A 382 9.67 -19.08 -4.84
N GLY A 383 8.37 -19.28 -5.10
CA GLY A 383 7.79 -18.97 -6.42
C GLY A 383 7.82 -17.49 -6.71
N GLU A 384 7.35 -16.72 -5.74
CA GLU A 384 7.20 -15.26 -5.66
C GLU A 384 6.93 -14.90 -4.19
N ALA A 385 7.04 -13.62 -3.84
CA ALA A 385 6.67 -13.13 -2.52
C ALA A 385 6.01 -11.74 -2.58
N PHE A 386 5.22 -11.41 -1.57
CA PHE A 386 4.57 -10.09 -1.45
C PHE A 386 4.42 -9.71 0.02
N ILE A 387 4.30 -8.40 0.31
CA ILE A 387 4.08 -7.90 1.66
C ILE A 387 2.67 -7.32 1.78
N ILE A 388 1.97 -7.69 2.86
CA ILE A 388 0.70 -7.07 3.27
C ILE A 388 0.86 -6.73 4.75
N CYS A 389 0.58 -5.48 5.13
CA CYS A 389 0.57 -5.05 6.53
C CYS A 389 1.86 -5.41 7.30
N GLY A 390 3.02 -5.28 6.66
CA GLY A 390 4.32 -5.57 7.25
C GLY A 390 4.60 -7.06 7.44
N THR A 391 3.78 -7.95 6.88
CA THR A 391 4.04 -9.40 6.86
C THR A 391 4.43 -9.83 5.44
N LEU A 392 5.61 -10.43 5.30
CA LEU A 392 6.04 -11.05 4.04
C LEU A 392 5.35 -12.40 3.90
N TYR A 393 4.67 -12.61 2.78
CA TYR A 393 4.07 -13.88 2.37
C TYR A 393 4.86 -14.46 1.20
N VAL A 394 5.23 -15.74 1.30
CA VAL A 394 6.05 -16.41 0.31
C VAL A 394 5.31 -17.61 -0.26
N THR A 395 5.29 -17.71 -1.59
CA THR A 395 4.66 -18.82 -2.30
C THR A 395 5.61 -20.01 -2.46
N ASN A 396 5.05 -21.22 -2.47
CA ASN A 396 5.83 -22.47 -2.57
C ASN A 396 6.47 -22.72 -3.94
N GLY A 397 6.06 -22.00 -4.99
CA GLY A 397 6.50 -22.23 -6.35
C GLY A 397 5.74 -21.39 -7.36
N TYR A 398 6.18 -21.41 -8.62
CA TYR A 398 5.64 -20.59 -9.71
C TYR A 398 4.72 -21.35 -10.66
N SER A 399 4.67 -22.69 -10.55
CA SER A 399 3.92 -23.59 -11.42
C SER A 399 3.23 -24.69 -10.61
N GLY A 400 2.21 -25.33 -11.20
CA GLY A 400 1.44 -26.39 -10.56
C GLY A 400 0.54 -25.90 -9.43
N GLY A 401 0.42 -26.71 -8.36
CA GLY A 401 -0.39 -26.39 -7.18
C GLY A 401 0.25 -25.31 -6.31
N THR A 402 -0.03 -24.05 -6.63
CA THR A 402 0.51 -22.89 -5.95
C THR A 402 -0.25 -22.58 -4.66
N LYS A 403 0.49 -22.23 -3.62
CA LYS A 403 -0.01 -21.79 -2.32
C LYS A 403 0.96 -20.82 -1.66
N VAL A 404 0.44 -19.96 -0.81
CA VAL A 404 1.26 -19.23 0.16
C VAL A 404 1.61 -20.21 1.27
N HIS A 405 2.91 -20.38 1.50
CA HIS A 405 3.42 -21.44 2.38
C HIS A 405 4.24 -20.92 3.58
N TYR A 406 4.64 -19.66 3.56
CA TYR A 406 5.45 -19.07 4.63
C TYR A 406 5.04 -17.62 4.85
N ALA A 407 4.97 -17.21 6.11
CA ALA A 407 4.71 -15.84 6.52
C ALA A 407 5.78 -15.38 7.51
N TYR A 408 6.34 -14.19 7.31
CA TYR A 408 7.30 -13.55 8.22
C TYR A 408 6.76 -12.19 8.67
N GLN A 409 6.52 -12.03 9.96
CA GLN A 409 5.99 -10.83 10.58
C GLN A 409 7.14 -9.90 10.99
N THR A 410 7.27 -8.74 10.34
CA THR A 410 8.40 -7.82 10.61
C THR A 410 8.30 -7.12 11.97
N ASN A 411 7.09 -6.91 12.49
CA ASN A 411 6.86 -6.29 13.80
C ASN A 411 7.39 -7.14 14.96
N ALA A 412 7.19 -8.46 14.92
CA ALA A 412 7.59 -9.42 15.94
C ALA A 412 8.90 -10.14 15.58
N SER A 413 9.38 -10.01 14.34
CA SER A 413 10.54 -10.76 13.81
C SER A 413 10.37 -12.28 13.93
N THR A 414 9.13 -12.76 13.78
CA THR A 414 8.71 -14.15 13.87
C THR A 414 8.26 -14.66 12.51
N TYR A 415 8.21 -15.98 12.34
CA TYR A 415 7.70 -16.60 11.13
C TYR A 415 6.88 -17.85 11.45
N GLU A 416 6.03 -18.21 10.51
CA GLU A 416 5.23 -19.43 10.55
C GLU A 416 5.09 -20.01 9.14
N TYR A 417 4.94 -21.34 9.07
CA TYR A 417 4.53 -22.00 7.84
C TYR A 417 3.00 -22.06 7.80
N ILE A 418 2.44 -21.71 6.64
CA ILE A 418 1.00 -21.63 6.41
C ILE A 418 0.62 -22.43 5.17
N ASP A 419 -0.69 -22.52 4.90
CA ASP A 419 -1.21 -23.21 3.72
C ASP A 419 -2.45 -22.47 3.19
N ILE A 420 -2.21 -21.45 2.36
CA ILE A 420 -3.29 -20.68 1.70
C ILE A 420 -3.20 -20.96 0.20
N PRO A 421 -4.03 -21.87 -0.33
CA PRO A 421 -4.02 -22.18 -1.76
C PRO A 421 -4.55 -21.00 -2.57
N PHE A 422 -4.02 -20.85 -3.79
CA PHE A 422 -4.57 -19.92 -4.77
C PHE A 422 -4.39 -20.50 -6.19
N GLN A 423 -5.33 -20.20 -7.09
CA GLN A 423 -5.36 -20.83 -8.40
C GLN A 423 -4.34 -20.22 -9.36
N ASN A 424 -3.34 -20.98 -9.77
CA ASN A 424 -2.46 -20.63 -10.89
C ASN A 424 -3.13 -20.98 -12.24
N LYS A 425 -3.97 -20.08 -12.74
CA LYS A 425 -4.82 -20.31 -13.94
C LYS A 425 -4.05 -20.60 -15.22
N TYR A 426 -2.90 -19.97 -15.43
CA TYR A 426 -2.10 -20.14 -16.66
C TYR A 426 -0.74 -20.83 -16.42
N SER A 427 -0.64 -21.59 -15.32
CA SER A 427 0.45 -22.50 -14.95
C SER A 427 1.84 -21.91 -14.72
N HIS A 428 2.05 -20.61 -14.93
CA HIS A 428 3.36 -19.98 -14.76
C HIS A 428 3.24 -18.52 -14.32
N ILE A 429 3.47 -18.26 -13.03
CA ILE A 429 3.50 -16.92 -12.46
C ILE A 429 4.93 -16.39 -12.46
N SER A 430 5.14 -15.17 -12.95
CA SER A 430 6.45 -14.50 -12.99
C SER A 430 6.48 -13.16 -12.25
N MET A 431 5.37 -12.76 -11.66
CA MET A 431 5.21 -11.55 -10.86
C MET A 431 3.93 -11.68 -10.06
N LEU A 432 3.96 -11.29 -8.79
CA LEU A 432 2.81 -11.32 -7.88
C LEU A 432 2.98 -10.23 -6.81
N ASP A 433 2.51 -9.01 -7.07
CA ASP A 433 2.61 -7.90 -6.12
C ASP A 433 1.26 -7.53 -5.51
N TYR A 434 1.31 -7.08 -4.26
CA TYR A 434 0.16 -6.52 -3.57
C TYR A 434 0.00 -5.04 -3.86
N ASN A 435 -1.25 -4.61 -4.06
CA ASN A 435 -1.62 -3.21 -4.08
C ASN A 435 -2.50 -2.86 -2.87
N PRO A 436 -2.03 -2.02 -1.92
CA PRO A 436 -2.79 -1.67 -0.71
C PRO A 436 -4.01 -0.75 -0.98
N LYS A 437 -4.08 -0.08 -2.14
CA LYS A 437 -5.24 0.75 -2.53
C LYS A 437 -6.44 -0.11 -2.87
N ASP A 438 -6.21 -1.18 -3.63
CA ASP A 438 -7.28 -2.05 -4.15
C ASP A 438 -7.47 -3.33 -3.32
N ARG A 439 -6.49 -3.65 -2.45
CA ARG A 439 -6.41 -4.91 -1.70
C ARG A 439 -6.48 -6.13 -2.63
N ALA A 440 -5.64 -6.09 -3.66
CA ALA A 440 -5.55 -7.13 -4.66
C ALA A 440 -4.10 -7.46 -4.96
N LEU A 441 -3.86 -8.73 -5.33
CA LEU A 441 -2.60 -9.18 -5.90
C LEU A 441 -2.67 -9.03 -7.42
N TYR A 442 -1.74 -8.26 -7.97
CA TYR A 442 -1.47 -8.11 -9.38
C TYR A 442 -0.48 -9.18 -9.79
N ALA A 443 -0.84 -10.00 -10.78
CA ALA A 443 0.04 -11.07 -11.23
C ALA A 443 0.24 -11.06 -12.75
N TRP A 444 1.43 -11.42 -13.17
CA TRP A 444 1.73 -11.81 -14.54
C TRP A 444 1.80 -13.33 -14.64
N ASN A 445 0.83 -13.93 -15.32
CA ASN A 445 0.70 -15.36 -15.43
C ASN A 445 0.75 -15.80 -16.89
N ASN A 446 1.96 -16.16 -17.36
CA ASN A 446 2.21 -16.71 -18.69
C ASN A 446 1.68 -15.85 -19.87
N GLY A 447 1.88 -14.53 -19.80
CA GLY A 447 1.36 -13.58 -20.82
C GLY A 447 -0.07 -13.10 -20.58
N HIS A 448 -0.64 -13.43 -19.42
CA HIS A 448 -1.93 -12.92 -18.96
C HIS A 448 -1.75 -12.06 -17.71
N GLN A 449 -2.39 -10.90 -17.69
CA GLN A 449 -2.45 -10.01 -16.53
C GLN A 449 -3.68 -10.36 -15.72
N THR A 450 -3.49 -10.82 -14.48
CA THR A 450 -4.56 -11.34 -13.62
C THR A 450 -4.60 -10.65 -12.27
N LEU A 451 -5.79 -10.48 -11.70
CA LEU A 451 -6.00 -9.98 -10.34
C LEU A 451 -6.56 -11.05 -9.42
N TYR A 452 -6.10 -11.05 -8.18
CA TYR A 452 -6.65 -11.85 -7.08
C TYR A 452 -7.05 -10.92 -5.94
N ASN A 453 -8.32 -10.93 -5.54
CA ASN A 453 -8.72 -10.28 -4.30
C ASN A 453 -8.19 -11.07 -3.10
N VAL A 454 -7.75 -10.36 -2.07
CA VAL A 454 -7.30 -10.96 -0.80
C VAL A 454 -8.34 -10.79 0.30
N THR A 455 -8.39 -11.76 1.20
CA THR A 455 -9.17 -11.69 2.44
C THR A 455 -8.22 -11.61 3.62
N LEU A 456 -8.30 -10.51 4.37
CA LEU A 456 -7.53 -10.29 5.58
C LEU A 456 -8.42 -10.53 6.79
N PHE A 457 -7.91 -11.28 7.76
CA PHE A 457 -8.54 -11.47 9.05
C PHE A 457 -8.05 -10.39 10.00
N HIS A 458 -8.97 -9.53 10.40
CA HIS A 458 -8.86 -8.80 11.64
C HIS A 458 -9.18 -9.75 12.78
N VAL A 459 -8.40 -9.72 13.85
CA VAL A 459 -8.80 -10.33 15.12
C VAL A 459 -10.03 -9.57 15.65
N ILE A 460 -11.18 -9.98 15.17
CA ILE A 460 -12.50 -9.72 15.71
C ILE A 460 -12.98 -11.07 16.21
N ARG A 461 -12.46 -11.53 17.36
CA ARG A 461 -13.11 -12.61 18.12
C ARG A 461 -14.37 -12.06 18.76
N SER A 462 -15.49 -12.15 18.06
CA SER A 462 -16.82 -12.01 18.63
C SER A 462 -17.44 -13.40 18.68
N ASP A 463 -16.92 -14.23 19.58
CA ASP A 463 -17.69 -15.35 20.08
C ASP A 463 -18.12 -14.94 21.49
N GLU A 464 -19.41 -15.10 21.78
CA GLU A 464 -20.17 -14.65 22.97
C GLU A 464 -20.82 -13.26 22.85
N LEU A 465 -21.95 -13.25 22.13
CA LEU A 465 -23.16 -12.55 22.55
C LEU A 465 -24.00 -13.50 23.41
#